data_AF-A0A3P7ICX0-F1
#
_entry.id   AF-A0A3P7ICX0-F1
#
_cell.length_a   1.000
_cell.length_b   1.000
_cell.length_c   1.000
_cell.angle_alpha   90.00
_cell.angle_beta   90.00
_cell.angle_gamma   90.00
#
_symmetry.space_group_name_H-M   'P 1'
#
loop_
_entity.id
_entity.type
_entity.pdbx_description
1 polymer ?
#
loop_
_entity_poly.entity_id
_entity_poly.type
_entity_poly.pdbx_seq_one_letter_code
_entity_poly.pdbx_strand_id
1 'polypeptide(L)'
;MTSGVHVQQAHAVHPVISIFLETFARCNPPIHIGPRPIEFISHHYHTWHRGILLLENQALCIPRMLNNASCMQQTLDPVLQEQLDVLDYLRSLYSELAEFDQYAAVWNRRAFTVDTGDVEEGLELCQATASTLLHKMENQFGKNPVGEAASKEYEFLDNAYIQCKCAD
;
A
#
# COMPACT_ATOMS: atom_id res chain seq x y z
N MET A 1 -21.30 -3.01 7.07
CA MET A 1 -20.43 -4.20 6.89
C MET A 1 -19.55 -4.49 8.11
N THR A 2 -19.70 -3.77 9.23
CA THR A 2 -18.82 -3.86 10.42
C THR A 2 -19.38 -4.71 11.55
N SER A 3 -20.54 -5.34 11.37
CA SER A 3 -21.16 -6.18 12.40
C SER A 3 -20.41 -7.50 12.57
N GLY A 4 -20.14 -7.91 13.81
CA GLY A 4 -19.45 -9.16 14.14
C GLY A 4 -20.17 -10.42 13.68
N VAL A 5 -21.47 -10.34 13.33
CA VAL A 5 -22.23 -11.45 12.75
C VAL A 5 -21.64 -11.94 11.42
N HIS A 6 -20.85 -11.11 10.76
CA HIS A 6 -20.21 -11.46 9.50
C HIS A 6 -18.93 -12.30 9.67
N VAL A 7 -18.35 -12.40 10.86
CA VAL A 7 -17.13 -13.20 11.07
C VAL A 7 -17.36 -14.68 10.74
N GLN A 8 -18.55 -15.21 11.05
CA GLN A 8 -18.90 -16.62 10.84
C GLN A 8 -18.98 -17.04 9.36
N GLN A 9 -19.05 -16.07 8.45
CA GLN A 9 -19.19 -16.30 7.01
C GLN A 9 -17.90 -16.07 6.23
N ALA A 10 -16.76 -15.80 6.90
CA ALA A 10 -15.45 -15.65 6.25
C ALA A 10 -15.07 -16.85 5.36
N HIS A 11 -15.42 -18.06 5.79
CA HIS A 11 -15.15 -19.31 5.06
C HIS A 11 -16.35 -19.80 4.22
N ALA A 12 -17.41 -19.01 4.11
CA ALA A 12 -18.54 -19.37 3.26
C ALA A 12 -18.13 -19.30 1.78
N VAL A 13 -18.74 -20.12 0.93
CA VAL A 13 -18.50 -20.06 -0.53
C VAL A 13 -18.90 -18.70 -1.10
N HIS A 14 -19.95 -18.08 -0.55
CA HIS A 14 -20.43 -16.76 -0.94
C HIS A 14 -20.73 -15.93 0.31
N PRO A 15 -19.72 -15.29 0.93
CA PRO A 15 -19.96 -14.39 2.05
C PRO A 15 -20.86 -13.23 1.60
N VAL A 16 -21.84 -12.86 2.43
CA VAL A 16 -22.76 -11.74 2.17
C VAL A 16 -21.98 -10.44 2.01
N ILE A 17 -20.87 -10.28 2.74
CA ILE A 17 -19.99 -9.12 2.60
C ILE A 17 -19.42 -8.99 1.18
N SER A 18 -19.06 -10.11 0.54
CA SER A 18 -18.58 -10.14 -0.84
C SER A 18 -19.65 -9.67 -1.81
N ILE A 19 -20.90 -10.08 -1.58
CA ILE A 19 -22.06 -9.65 -2.39
C ILE A 19 -22.31 -8.14 -2.21
N PHE A 20 -22.21 -7.62 -0.99
CA PHE A 20 -22.35 -6.18 -0.75
C PHE A 20 -21.26 -5.37 -1.45
N LEU A 21 -19.99 -5.79 -1.35
CA LEU A 21 -18.88 -5.12 -2.03
C LEU A 21 -19.09 -5.05 -3.55
N GLU A 22 -19.48 -6.18 -4.16
CA GLU A 22 -19.82 -6.27 -5.58
C GLU A 22 -20.99 -5.35 -5.95
N THR A 23 -22.04 -5.33 -5.14
CA THR A 23 -23.25 -4.54 -5.40
C THR A 23 -22.95 -3.05 -5.30
N PHE A 24 -22.21 -2.62 -4.28
CA PHE A 24 -21.82 -1.22 -4.07
C PHE A 24 -20.94 -0.70 -5.21
N ALA A 25 -20.03 -1.55 -5.72
CA ALA A 25 -19.20 -1.23 -6.89
C ALA A 25 -20.02 -1.04 -8.18
N ARG A 26 -21.20 -1.66 -8.28
CA ARG A 26 -22.09 -1.59 -9.45
C ARG A 26 -23.17 -0.52 -9.35
N CYS A 27 -23.32 0.15 -8.21
CA CYS A 27 -24.24 1.28 -8.08
C CYS A 27 -23.87 2.39 -9.08
N ASN A 28 -24.86 3.20 -9.49
CA ASN A 28 -24.64 4.36 -10.35
C ASN A 28 -25.28 5.61 -9.71
N PRO A 29 -24.47 6.52 -9.12
CA PRO A 29 -23.01 6.45 -9.00
C PRO A 29 -22.53 5.33 -8.05
N PRO A 30 -21.30 4.82 -8.22
CA PRO A 30 -20.73 3.84 -7.30
C PRO A 30 -20.70 4.37 -5.86
N ILE A 31 -20.96 3.50 -4.89
CA ILE A 31 -20.87 3.87 -3.47
C ILE A 31 -19.40 3.79 -3.07
N HIS A 32 -18.83 4.93 -2.64
CA HIS A 32 -17.45 4.99 -2.16
C HIS A 32 -17.29 4.21 -0.87
N ILE A 33 -16.23 3.41 -0.81
CA ILE A 33 -15.81 2.68 0.38
C ILE A 33 -14.34 3.07 0.59
N GLY A 34 -14.00 3.46 1.82
CA GLY A 34 -12.62 3.80 2.16
C GLY A 34 -11.67 2.62 1.92
N PRO A 35 -10.37 2.88 1.69
CA PRO A 35 -9.45 1.86 1.23
C PRO A 35 -9.14 0.80 2.30
N ARG A 36 -9.07 1.18 3.58
CA ARG A 36 -8.86 0.24 4.70
C ARG A 36 -9.98 -0.82 4.81
N PRO A 37 -11.29 -0.45 4.80
CA PRO A 37 -12.34 -1.45 4.71
C PRO A 37 -12.26 -2.35 3.48
N ILE A 38 -11.84 -1.81 2.32
CA ILE A 38 -11.68 -2.61 1.10
C ILE A 38 -10.61 -3.69 1.29
N GLU A 39 -9.43 -3.31 1.78
CA GLU A 39 -8.33 -4.26 2.05
C GLU A 39 -8.77 -5.33 3.06
N PHE A 40 -9.31 -4.93 4.21
CA PHE A 40 -9.79 -5.88 5.20
C PHE A 40 -10.81 -6.87 4.64
N ILE A 41 -11.77 -6.39 3.85
CA ILE A 41 -12.79 -7.26 3.23
C ILE A 41 -12.17 -8.20 2.18
N SER A 42 -11.21 -7.70 1.42
CA SER A 42 -10.48 -8.47 0.40
C SER A 42 -9.76 -9.64 1.03
N HIS A 43 -8.98 -9.36 2.08
CA HIS A 43 -8.24 -10.34 2.83
C HIS A 43 -9.17 -11.31 3.58
N HIS A 44 -10.06 -10.80 4.43
CA HIS A 44 -10.80 -11.62 5.37
C HIS A 44 -11.92 -12.46 4.73
N TYR A 45 -12.55 -11.97 3.65
CA TYR A 45 -13.63 -12.66 2.94
C TYR A 45 -13.21 -13.19 1.57
N HIS A 46 -11.92 -13.19 1.28
CA HIS A 46 -11.31 -13.71 0.05
C HIS A 46 -11.88 -13.04 -1.22
N THR A 47 -12.11 -11.73 -1.16
CA THR A 47 -12.66 -10.93 -2.28
C THR A 47 -11.61 -10.13 -3.04
N TRP A 48 -10.40 -10.69 -3.06
CA TRP A 48 -9.18 -10.12 -3.66
C TRP A 48 -9.43 -9.34 -4.94
N HIS A 49 -9.91 -10.01 -6.00
CA HIS A 49 -10.07 -9.39 -7.31
C HIS A 49 -10.99 -8.16 -7.31
N ARG A 50 -12.08 -8.20 -6.54
CA ARG A 50 -13.01 -7.07 -6.46
C ARG A 50 -12.39 -5.91 -5.67
N GLY A 51 -11.75 -6.18 -4.55
CA GLY A 51 -11.12 -5.13 -3.77
C GLY A 51 -9.90 -4.50 -4.44
N ILE A 52 -9.05 -5.33 -5.06
CA ILE A 52 -7.94 -4.88 -5.91
C ILE A 52 -8.47 -3.97 -7.01
N LEU A 53 -9.49 -4.40 -7.76
CA LEU A 53 -10.07 -3.56 -8.81
C LEU A 53 -10.61 -2.22 -8.29
N LEU A 54 -11.22 -2.18 -7.10
CA LEU A 54 -11.68 -0.94 -6.50
C LEU A 54 -10.52 0.00 -6.15
N LEU A 55 -9.45 -0.54 -5.55
CA LEU A 55 -8.26 0.23 -5.19
C LEU A 55 -7.44 0.66 -6.42
N GLU A 56 -7.33 -0.19 -7.45
CA GLU A 56 -6.70 0.16 -8.73
C GLU A 56 -7.39 1.37 -9.38
N ASN A 57 -8.72 1.36 -9.44
CA ASN A 57 -9.48 2.47 -10.00
C ASN A 57 -9.23 3.77 -9.23
N GLN A 58 -9.09 3.71 -7.90
CA GLN A 58 -8.72 4.86 -7.08
C GLN A 58 -7.26 5.28 -7.35
N ALA A 59 -6.32 4.33 -7.38
CA ALA A 59 -4.89 4.55 -7.60
C ALA A 59 -4.58 5.20 -8.95
N LEU A 60 -5.36 4.89 -10.00
CA LEU A 60 -5.22 5.52 -11.31
C LEU A 60 -5.39 7.04 -11.27
N CYS A 61 -6.23 7.54 -10.35
CA CYS A 61 -6.47 8.97 -10.15
C CYS A 61 -5.41 9.67 -9.29
N ILE A 62 -4.51 8.91 -8.64
CA ILE A 62 -3.49 9.45 -7.74
C ILE A 62 -2.24 9.78 -8.56
N PRO A 63 -1.71 11.02 -8.53
CA PRO A 63 -0.45 11.33 -9.22
C PRO A 63 0.72 10.59 -8.57
N ARG A 64 1.86 10.51 -9.28
CA ARG A 64 3.10 10.00 -8.66
C ARG A 64 3.53 10.95 -7.54
N MET A 65 3.95 10.39 -6.41
CA MET A 65 4.39 11.14 -5.22
C MET A 65 5.82 11.66 -5.31
N LEU A 66 6.55 11.26 -6.34
CA LEU A 66 7.94 11.64 -6.57
C LEU A 66 8.17 13.16 -6.43
N ASN A 67 9.25 13.53 -5.73
CA ASN A 67 9.66 14.90 -5.42
C ASN A 67 8.75 15.67 -4.45
N ASN A 68 7.78 15.03 -3.80
CA ASN A 68 6.99 15.64 -2.72
C ASN A 68 7.65 15.42 -1.35
N ALA A 69 8.96 15.61 -1.23
CA ALA A 69 9.71 15.36 0.01
C ALA A 69 9.26 16.20 1.21
N SER A 70 8.60 17.34 0.98
CA SER A 70 7.99 18.14 2.05
C SER A 70 6.88 17.38 2.81
N CYS A 71 6.23 16.44 2.13
CA CYS A 71 5.21 15.55 2.69
C CYS A 71 5.76 14.63 3.79
N MET A 72 7.07 14.33 3.75
CA MET A 72 7.73 13.47 4.74
C MET A 72 7.94 14.13 6.11
N GLN A 73 7.87 15.47 6.17
CA GLN A 73 8.17 16.26 7.36
C GLN A 73 6.95 16.95 7.96
N GLN A 74 5.80 16.87 7.29
CA GLN A 74 4.58 17.60 7.64
C GLN A 74 3.46 16.63 8.05
N THR A 75 2.49 17.13 8.79
CA THR A 75 1.22 16.44 8.97
C THR A 75 0.52 16.35 7.62
N LEU A 76 0.13 15.14 7.25
CA LEU A 76 -0.59 14.87 6.01
C LEU A 76 -1.99 15.46 6.09
N ASP A 77 -2.41 16.17 5.05
CA ASP A 77 -3.82 16.53 4.95
C ASP A 77 -4.66 15.26 4.69
N PRO A 78 -5.96 15.25 5.05
CA PRO A 78 -6.78 14.05 4.96
C PRO A 78 -6.90 13.46 3.54
N VAL A 79 -6.85 14.30 2.50
CA VAL A 79 -6.97 13.84 1.11
C VAL A 79 -5.69 13.10 0.72
N LEU A 80 -4.53 13.68 1.02
CA LEU A 80 -3.25 13.03 0.75
C LEU A 80 -3.08 11.75 1.58
N GLN A 81 -3.52 11.74 2.83
CA GLN A 81 -3.54 10.52 3.64
C GLN A 81 -4.37 9.41 2.98
N GLU A 82 -5.60 9.71 2.53
CA GLU A 82 -6.44 8.72 1.86
C GLU A 82 -5.78 8.20 0.57
N GLN A 83 -5.10 9.07 -0.20
CA GLN A 83 -4.35 8.67 -1.38
C GLN A 83 -3.19 7.72 -1.05
N LEU A 84 -2.40 8.03 -0.02
CA LEU A 84 -1.31 7.15 0.42
C LEU A 84 -1.85 5.81 0.93
N ASP A 85 -2.95 5.85 1.70
CA ASP A 85 -3.62 4.64 2.18
C ASP A 85 -4.10 3.76 1.02
N VAL A 86 -4.68 4.32 -0.05
CA VAL A 86 -5.05 3.56 -1.26
C VAL A 86 -3.84 2.80 -1.82
N LEU A 87 -2.70 3.48 -1.98
CA LEU A 87 -1.49 2.87 -2.52
C LEU A 87 -0.91 1.80 -1.57
N ASP A 88 -0.83 2.10 -0.26
CA ASP A 88 -0.28 1.18 0.73
C ASP A 88 -1.13 -0.10 0.86
N TYR A 89 -2.46 0.03 0.85
CA TYR A 89 -3.38 -1.10 0.94
C TYR A 89 -3.43 -1.91 -0.36
N LEU A 90 -3.40 -1.28 -1.54
CA LEU A 90 -3.31 -1.99 -2.81
C LEU A 90 -2.02 -2.81 -2.90
N ARG A 91 -0.91 -2.20 -2.48
CA ARG A 91 0.39 -2.87 -2.37
C ARG A 91 0.32 -4.09 -1.44
N SER A 92 -0.32 -3.96 -0.27
CA SER A 92 -0.48 -5.09 0.66
C SER A 92 -1.17 -6.29 0.00
N LEU A 93 -2.26 -6.03 -0.74
CA LEU A 93 -2.99 -7.10 -1.44
C LEU A 93 -2.16 -7.77 -2.53
N TYR A 94 -1.38 -7.02 -3.32
CA TYR A 94 -0.47 -7.64 -4.31
C TYR A 94 0.64 -8.46 -3.65
N SER A 95 1.19 -7.99 -2.53
CA SER A 95 2.19 -8.74 -1.77
C SER A 95 1.64 -10.09 -1.28
N GLU A 96 0.39 -10.13 -0.82
CA GLU A 96 -0.24 -11.36 -0.34
C GLU A 96 -0.53 -12.36 -1.46
N LEU A 97 -0.73 -11.87 -2.69
CA LEU A 97 -0.90 -12.71 -3.88
C LEU A 97 0.43 -13.06 -4.57
N ALA A 98 1.56 -12.56 -4.07
CA ALA A 98 2.89 -12.68 -4.71
C ALA A 98 2.94 -12.08 -6.13
N GLU A 99 2.17 -11.02 -6.36
CA GLU A 99 2.06 -10.28 -7.64
C GLU A 99 3.07 -9.11 -7.63
N PHE A 100 4.36 -9.45 -7.72
CA PHE A 100 5.45 -8.52 -7.43
C PHE A 100 5.64 -7.42 -8.47
N ASP A 101 5.30 -7.63 -9.74
CA ASP A 101 5.39 -6.60 -10.77
C ASP A 101 4.36 -5.48 -10.56
N GLN A 102 3.13 -5.83 -10.14
CA GLN A 102 2.12 -4.81 -9.82
C GLN A 102 2.42 -4.15 -8.46
N TYR A 103 2.93 -4.92 -7.48
CA TYR A 103 3.44 -4.36 -6.23
C TYR A 103 4.51 -3.26 -6.50
N ALA A 104 5.49 -3.52 -7.37
CA ALA A 104 6.51 -2.56 -7.79
C ALA A 104 5.93 -1.33 -8.51
N ALA A 105 4.94 -1.54 -9.36
CA ALA A 105 4.26 -0.45 -10.06
C ALA A 105 3.54 0.51 -9.08
N VAL A 106 2.92 -0.05 -8.03
CA VAL A 106 2.27 0.75 -6.98
C VAL A 106 3.31 1.50 -6.16
N TRP A 107 4.42 0.86 -5.79
CA TRP A 107 5.48 1.50 -5.04
C TRP A 107 6.11 2.67 -5.81
N ASN A 108 6.40 2.49 -7.10
CA ASN A 108 6.90 3.55 -7.97
C ASN A 108 5.97 4.77 -8.06
N ARG A 109 4.67 4.59 -7.82
CA ARG A 109 3.71 5.70 -7.71
C ARG A 109 3.72 6.32 -6.31
N ARG A 110 3.94 5.52 -5.28
CA ARG A 110 3.89 5.90 -3.86
C ARG A 110 5.18 6.56 -3.35
N ALA A 111 6.34 6.16 -3.87
CA ALA A 111 7.65 6.61 -3.43
C ALA A 111 7.79 8.14 -3.52
N PHE A 112 8.39 8.75 -2.49
CA PHE A 112 8.63 10.20 -2.48
C PHE A 112 9.95 10.57 -3.15
N THR A 113 10.90 9.63 -3.22
CA THR A 113 12.24 9.86 -3.80
C THR A 113 12.52 8.90 -4.94
N VAL A 114 13.39 9.32 -5.88
CA VAL A 114 13.81 8.46 -7.01
C VAL A 114 14.54 7.24 -6.46
N ASP A 115 15.45 7.48 -5.51
CA ASP A 115 16.25 6.44 -4.90
C ASP A 115 15.40 5.31 -4.31
N THR A 116 14.24 5.63 -3.68
CA THR A 116 13.35 4.62 -3.10
C THR A 116 12.48 3.90 -4.12
N GLY A 117 12.13 4.53 -5.24
CA GLY A 117 11.47 3.85 -6.36
C GLY A 117 12.38 2.81 -7.03
N ASP A 118 13.65 3.18 -7.22
CA ASP A 118 14.64 2.34 -7.91
C ASP A 118 15.09 1.11 -7.09
N VAL A 119 14.95 1.12 -5.75
CA VAL A 119 15.32 -0.03 -4.90
C VAL A 119 14.55 -1.29 -5.27
N GLU A 120 13.31 -1.16 -5.75
CA GLU A 120 12.46 -2.32 -5.99
C GLU A 120 12.62 -2.93 -7.39
N GLU A 121 12.73 -2.08 -8.42
CA GLU A 121 13.06 -2.55 -9.78
C GLU A 121 14.42 -3.28 -9.80
N GLY A 122 15.28 -2.99 -8.82
CA GLY A 122 16.56 -3.63 -8.60
C GLY A 122 16.64 -4.56 -7.38
N LEU A 123 15.56 -5.03 -6.76
CA LEU A 123 15.63 -5.77 -5.48
C LEU A 123 16.49 -7.05 -5.54
N GLU A 124 16.62 -7.68 -6.71
CA GLU A 124 17.56 -8.80 -6.93
C GLU A 124 19.03 -8.35 -7.07
N LEU A 125 19.31 -7.08 -7.35
CA LEU A 125 20.65 -6.53 -7.63
C LEU A 125 21.15 -5.46 -6.62
N CYS A 126 20.28 -4.87 -5.80
CA CYS A 126 20.55 -3.58 -5.13
C CYS A 126 20.59 -3.62 -3.59
N GLN A 127 21.02 -4.74 -2.99
CA GLN A 127 21.24 -4.84 -1.54
C GLN A 127 22.11 -3.70 -0.98
N ALA A 128 23.17 -3.30 -1.70
CA ALA A 128 24.05 -2.19 -1.31
C ALA A 128 23.37 -0.81 -1.38
N THR A 129 22.46 -0.61 -2.35
CA THR A 129 21.68 0.63 -2.51
C THR A 129 20.69 0.79 -1.36
N ALA A 130 19.95 -0.28 -1.04
CA ALA A 130 19.01 -0.32 0.08
C ALA A 130 19.70 -0.02 1.42
N SER A 131 20.84 -0.66 1.73
CA SER A 131 21.61 -0.36 2.95
C SER A 131 22.09 1.09 3.03
N THR A 132 22.55 1.64 1.91
CA THR A 132 23.03 3.02 1.85
C THR A 132 21.89 4.01 2.11
N LEU A 133 20.70 3.73 1.57
CA LEU A 133 19.51 4.56 1.76
C LEU A 133 18.98 4.49 3.18
N LEU A 134 18.89 3.29 3.77
CA LEU A 134 18.50 3.10 5.17
C LEU A 134 19.40 3.92 6.10
N HIS A 135 20.73 3.81 5.94
CA HIS A 135 21.67 4.57 6.76
C HIS A 135 21.53 6.09 6.55
N LYS A 136 21.23 6.55 5.33
CA LYS A 136 20.93 7.97 5.07
C LYS A 136 19.66 8.41 5.80
N MET A 137 18.60 7.62 5.76
CA MET A 137 17.31 7.94 6.40
C MET A 137 17.41 7.92 7.93
N GLU A 138 18.09 6.95 8.53
CA GLU A 138 18.35 6.90 9.98
C GLU A 138 19.07 8.16 10.48
N ASN A 139 20.09 8.60 9.74
CA ASN A 139 20.82 9.83 10.05
C ASN A 139 19.96 11.10 9.92
N GLN A 140 18.92 11.08 9.08
CA GLN A 140 17.96 12.17 8.95
C GLN A 140 16.90 12.13 10.06
N PHE A 141 16.41 10.95 10.44
CA PHE A 141 15.46 10.76 11.55
C PHE A 141 16.05 11.19 12.90
N GLY A 142 17.35 11.00 13.12
CA GLY A 142 18.01 11.50 14.32
C GLY A 142 18.07 13.03 14.43
N LYS A 143 17.79 13.78 13.35
CA LYS A 143 17.97 15.24 13.29
C LYS A 143 16.67 16.02 13.16
N ASN A 144 15.60 15.41 12.65
CA ASN A 144 14.32 16.08 12.34
C ASN A 144 13.13 15.26 12.86
N PRO A 145 12.00 15.91 13.21
CA PRO A 145 10.76 15.19 13.48
C PRO A 145 10.33 14.37 12.26
N VAL A 146 9.94 13.11 12.50
CA VAL A 146 9.59 12.15 11.46
C VAL A 146 8.07 12.17 11.23
N GLY A 147 7.64 12.45 10.00
CA GLY A 147 6.23 12.33 9.62
C GLY A 147 5.83 10.88 9.36
N GLU A 148 4.54 10.56 9.47
CA GLU A 148 3.99 9.21 9.23
C GLU A 148 4.35 8.66 7.84
N ALA A 149 4.31 9.54 6.83
CA ALA A 149 4.74 9.25 5.47
C ALA A 149 6.19 8.72 5.40
N ALA A 150 7.08 9.28 6.23
CA ALA A 150 8.48 8.91 6.27
C ALA A 150 8.73 7.59 7.00
N SER A 151 7.96 7.31 8.04
CA SER A 151 8.00 6.02 8.74
C SER A 151 7.62 4.87 7.81
N LYS A 152 6.56 5.02 7.01
CA LYS A 152 6.13 3.99 6.04
C LYS A 152 7.16 3.76 4.93
N GLU A 153 7.88 4.80 4.51
CA GLU A 153 8.94 4.67 3.51
C GLU A 153 10.18 3.96 4.05
N TYR A 154 10.54 4.23 5.31
CA TYR A 154 11.59 3.48 6.00
C TYR A 154 11.21 2.01 6.20
N GLU A 155 9.99 1.72 6.65
CA GLU A 155 9.50 0.36 6.86
C GLU A 155 9.55 -0.46 5.56
N PHE A 156 9.21 0.15 4.42
CA PHE A 156 9.36 -0.50 3.12
C PHE A 156 10.82 -0.86 2.84
N LEU A 157 11.74 0.09 2.98
CA LEU A 157 13.16 -0.14 2.69
C LEU A 157 13.78 -1.20 3.61
N ASP A 158 13.37 -1.22 4.88
CA ASP A 158 13.83 -2.20 5.86
C ASP A 158 13.34 -3.60 5.49
N ASN A 159 12.04 -3.73 5.17
CA ASN A 159 11.46 -4.99 4.69
C ASN A 159 12.11 -5.48 3.40
N ALA A 160 12.31 -4.59 2.42
CA ALA A 160 13.00 -4.89 1.17
C ALA A 160 14.43 -5.39 1.42
N TYR A 161 15.17 -4.72 2.31
CA TYR A 161 16.52 -5.13 2.69
C TYR A 161 16.56 -6.51 3.38
N ILE A 162 15.62 -6.77 4.30
CA ILE A 162 15.50 -8.06 4.99
C ILE A 162 15.23 -9.18 3.98
N GLN A 163 14.29 -8.97 3.05
CA GLN A 163 13.97 -9.96 2.02
C GLN A 163 15.19 -10.32 1.16
N CYS A 164 16.01 -9.33 0.75
CA CYS A 164 17.26 -9.60 0.04
C CYS A 164 18.28 -10.38 0.87
N LYS A 165 18.33 -10.19 2.20
CA LYS A 165 19.31 -10.83 3.08
C LYS A 165 18.96 -12.28 3.43
N CYS A 166 17.67 -12.62 3.43
CA CYS A 166 17.20 -13.97 3.75
C CYS A 166 17.10 -14.89 2.52
N ALA A 167 17.38 -14.38 1.32
CA ALA A 167 17.42 -15.16 0.08
C ALA A 167 18.80 -15.79 -0.21
N ASP A 168 19.84 -15.42 0.56
CA ASP A 168 21.19 -16.02 0.56
C ASP A 168 21.32 -17.12 1.62
#